data_AF-A0A930FBE2-F1
#
_entry.id   AF-A0A930FBE2-F1
#
_cell.length_a   1.000
_cell.length_b   1.000
_cell.length_c   1.000
_cell.angle_alpha   90.00
_cell.angle_beta   90.00
_cell.angle_gamma   90.00
#
_symmetry.space_group_name_H-M   'P 1'
#
loop_
_entity.id
_entity.type
_entity.pdbx_description
1 polymer ?
#
loop_
_entity_poly.entity_id
_entity_poly.type
_entity_poly.pdbx_seq_one_letter_code
_entity_poly.pdbx_strand_id
1 'polypeptide(L)'
;MHRKTVIDFRALGERYIFTQPIKELKTRDLAEVTALLAQVESYQEQGYYVVGYVSYEAAPAFEEKLAVHKAPLLDEYLLYFTVHDKVET
;
A
#
# COMPACT_ATOMS: atom_id res chain seq x y z
N MET A 1 -6.07 -5.69 -12.63
CA MET A 1 -7.13 -5.17 -11.74
C MET A 1 -7.08 -5.98 -10.47
N HIS A 2 -6.74 -5.37 -9.34
CA HIS A 2 -6.66 -6.07 -8.06
C HIS A 2 -8.06 -6.51 -7.64
N ARG A 3 -8.20 -7.79 -7.29
CA ARG A 3 -9.52 -8.40 -7.05
C ARG A 3 -9.83 -8.58 -5.57
N LYS A 4 -8.81 -8.86 -4.77
CA LYS A 4 -8.96 -9.24 -3.36
C LYS A 4 -7.63 -9.11 -2.62
N THR A 5 -7.64 -8.49 -1.44
CA THR A 5 -6.56 -8.61 -0.44
C THR A 5 -7.04 -9.50 0.71
N VAL A 6 -6.16 -10.34 1.23
CA VAL A 6 -6.43 -11.10 2.46
C VAL A 6 -5.29 -10.84 3.44
N ILE A 7 -5.63 -10.48 4.67
CA ILE A 7 -4.68 -10.35 5.77
C ILE A 7 -5.06 -11.35 6.86
N ASP A 8 -4.15 -12.27 7.15
CA ASP A 8 -4.30 -13.26 8.21
C ASP A 8 -3.55 -12.80 9.47
N PHE A 9 -4.29 -12.27 10.46
CA PHE A 9 -3.76 -11.90 11.76
C PHE A 9 -3.66 -13.15 12.65
N ARG A 10 -2.69 -14.02 12.34
CA ARG A 10 -2.53 -15.34 12.98
C ARG A 10 -2.50 -15.30 14.51
N ALA A 11 -1.84 -14.29 15.10
CA ALA A 11 -1.77 -14.14 16.55
C ALA A 11 -3.12 -13.78 17.19
N LEU A 12 -4.04 -13.19 16.44
CA LEU A 12 -5.39 -12.81 16.87
C LEU A 12 -6.44 -13.87 16.48
N GLY A 13 -6.08 -14.84 15.61
CA GLY A 13 -7.04 -15.79 15.06
C GLY A 13 -8.02 -15.17 14.06
N GLU A 14 -7.70 -14.00 13.52
CA GLU A 14 -8.58 -13.24 12.63
C GLU A 14 -8.09 -13.27 11.18
N ARG A 15 -9.04 -13.29 10.24
CA ARG A 15 -8.80 -13.17 8.80
C ARG A 15 -9.62 -12.02 8.28
N TYR A 16 -8.97 -11.04 7.66
CA TYR A 16 -9.64 -9.90 7.05
C TYR A 16 -9.55 -9.99 5.54
N ILE A 17 -10.68 -9.90 4.87
CA ILE A 17 -10.83 -9.99 3.42
C ILE A 17 -11.32 -8.63 2.91
N PHE A 18 -10.57 -8.07 1.97
CA PHE A 18 -10.89 -6.81 1.32
C PHE A 18 -11.19 -7.05 -0.15
N THR A 19 -12.37 -6.65 -0.58
CA THR A 19 -12.83 -6.72 -1.97
C THR A 19 -13.33 -5.35 -2.43
N GLN A 20 -13.50 -5.16 -3.74
CA GLN A 20 -14.12 -3.96 -4.33
C GLN A 20 -13.53 -2.64 -3.81
N PRO A 21 -12.25 -2.34 -4.11
CA PRO A 21 -11.63 -1.10 -3.64
C PRO A 21 -12.35 0.12 -4.23
N ILE A 22 -12.62 1.13 -3.39
CA ILE A 22 -13.20 2.40 -3.83
C ILE A 22 -12.14 3.31 -4.46
N LYS A 23 -10.87 3.10 -4.10
CA LYS A 23 -9.71 3.82 -4.63
C LYS A 23 -8.47 2.93 -4.63
N GLU A 24 -7.65 3.08 -5.66
CA GLU A 24 -6.29 2.55 -5.71
C GLU A 24 -5.30 3.73 -5.64
N LEU A 25 -4.32 3.64 -4.75
CA LEU A 25 -3.21 4.58 -4.59
C LEU A 25 -1.92 3.84 -4.94
N LYS A 26 -1.30 4.16 -6.08
CA LYS A 26 -0.11 3.44 -6.54
C LYS A 26 0.81 4.29 -7.39
N THR A 27 2.11 4.04 -7.28
CA THR A 27 3.11 4.72 -8.11
C THR A 27 4.33 3.87 -8.40
N ARG A 28 4.99 4.16 -9.52
CA ARG A 28 6.35 3.73 -9.86
C ARG A 28 7.35 4.89 -9.83
N ASP A 29 6.89 6.09 -9.50
CA ASP A 29 7.69 7.30 -9.39
C ASP A 29 8.03 7.55 -7.92
N LEU A 30 9.33 7.64 -7.62
CA LEU A 30 9.84 7.95 -6.28
C LEU A 30 9.31 9.30 -5.77
N ALA A 31 9.12 10.28 -6.65
CA ALA A 31 8.67 11.61 -6.27
C ALA A 31 7.22 11.62 -5.74
N GLU A 32 6.42 10.61 -6.10
CA GLU A 32 5.01 10.51 -5.70
C GLU A 32 4.81 9.72 -4.40
N VAL A 33 5.82 8.98 -3.93
CA VAL A 33 5.69 8.03 -2.80
C VAL A 33 5.21 8.72 -1.53
N THR A 34 5.86 9.82 -1.12
CA THR A 34 5.53 10.53 0.14
C THR A 34 4.14 11.17 0.06
N ALA A 35 3.80 11.77 -1.09
CA ALA A 35 2.49 12.38 -1.31
C ALA A 35 1.34 11.35 -1.34
N LEU A 36 1.56 10.16 -1.90
CA LEU A 36 0.57 9.07 -1.86
C LEU A 36 0.46 8.45 -0.47
N LEU A 37 1.56 8.36 0.28
CA LEU A 37 1.52 7.85 1.65
C LEU A 37 0.75 8.80 2.58
N ALA A 38 0.89 10.12 2.41
CA ALA A 38 0.05 11.09 3.12
C ALA A 38 -1.44 10.94 2.79
N GLN A 39 -1.80 10.56 1.55
CA GLN A 39 -3.19 10.25 1.20
C GLN A 39 -3.67 8.96 1.87
N VAL A 40 -2.82 7.94 1.97
CA VAL A 40 -3.13 6.70 2.71
C VAL A 40 -3.48 7.03 4.16
N GLU A 41 -2.66 7.83 4.84
CA GLU A 41 -2.91 8.27 6.22
C GLU A 41 -4.21 9.07 6.32
N SER A 42 -4.45 10.02 5.41
CA SER A 42 -5.68 10.81 5.40
C SER A 42 -6.95 9.95 5.24
N TYR A 43 -6.92 8.89 4.42
CA TYR A 43 -8.06 7.97 4.30
C TYR A 43 -8.26 7.14 5.57
N GLN A 44 -7.18 6.69 6.19
CA GLN A 44 -7.25 5.99 7.48
C GLN A 44 -7.89 6.88 8.56
N GLU A 45 -7.47 8.15 8.66
CA GLU A 45 -8.02 9.11 9.62
C GLU A 45 -9.51 9.39 9.42
N GLN A 46 -10.00 9.29 8.18
CA GLN A 46 -11.42 9.39 7.82
C GLN A 46 -12.23 8.12 8.16
N GLY A 47 -11.59 7.07 8.67
CA GLY A 47 -12.23 5.81 9.07
C GLY A 47 -12.29 4.74 7.98
N TYR A 48 -11.65 4.97 6.82
CA TYR A 48 -11.54 3.94 5.78
C TYR A 48 -10.48 2.90 6.13
N TYR A 49 -10.69 1.68 5.65
CA TYR A 49 -9.63 0.67 5.64
C TYR A 49 -8.68 0.95 4.47
N VAL A 50 -7.38 1.04 4.75
CA VAL A 50 -6.36 1.20 3.71
C VAL A 50 -5.38 0.05 3.82
N VAL A 51 -5.21 -0.69 2.72
CA VAL A 51 -4.51 -1.98 2.74
C VAL A 51 -3.57 -2.07 1.55
N GLY A 52 -2.31 -2.44 1.78
CA GLY A 52 -1.32 -2.40 0.73
C GLY A 52 0.10 -2.64 1.21
N TYR A 53 1.06 -2.16 0.42
CA TYR A 53 2.48 -2.25 0.71
C TYR A 53 3.24 -1.02 0.22
N VAL A 54 4.41 -0.82 0.82
CA VAL A 54 5.49 0.03 0.32
C VAL A 54 6.66 -0.89 0.01
N SER A 55 7.24 -0.80 -1.19
CA SER A 55 8.35 -1.66 -1.59
C SER A 55 9.66 -1.21 -0.94
N TYR A 56 10.65 -2.10 -0.91
CA TYR A 56 11.97 -1.76 -0.41
C TYR A 56 12.64 -0.67 -1.27
N GLU A 57 12.41 -0.72 -2.58
CA GLU A 57 12.94 0.23 -3.57
C GLU A 57 12.38 1.65 -3.40
N ALA A 58 11.34 1.84 -2.59
CA ALA A 58 10.81 3.16 -2.23
C ALA A 58 11.67 3.89 -1.19
N ALA A 59 12.64 3.23 -0.56
CA ALA A 59 13.50 3.80 0.48
C ALA A 59 14.11 5.18 0.13
N PRO A 60 14.60 5.43 -1.10
CA PRO A 60 15.15 6.74 -1.47
C PRO A 60 14.15 7.91 -1.38
N ALA A 61 12.83 7.63 -1.39
CA ALA A 61 11.82 8.67 -1.22
C ALA A 61 11.75 9.24 0.20
N PHE A 62 12.31 8.51 1.19
CA PHE A 62 12.33 8.92 2.60
C PHE A 62 13.70 9.44 3.02
N GLU A 63 14.78 8.86 2.48
CA GLU A 63 16.15 9.29 2.70
C GLU A 63 16.98 8.92 1.46
N GLU A 64 17.45 9.93 0.72
CA GLU A 64 18.16 9.75 -0.55
C GLU A 64 19.43 8.89 -0.42
N LYS A 65 20.05 8.85 0.76
CA LYS A 65 21.24 8.03 1.03
C LYS A 65 20.94 6.53 1.12
N LEU A 66 19.68 6.12 1.21
CA LEU A 66 19.28 4.71 1.21
C LEU A 66 19.32 4.18 -0.23
N ALA A 67 20.53 3.88 -0.69
CA ALA A 67 20.75 3.34 -2.02
C ALA A 67 20.07 1.97 -2.20
N VAL A 68 19.35 1.80 -3.30
CA VAL A 68 18.67 0.56 -3.68
C VAL A 68 19.17 0.04 -5.03
N HIS A 69 18.90 -1.22 -5.31
CA HIS A 69 19.17 -1.78 -6.64
C HIS A 69 18.17 -1.20 -7.65
N LYS A 70 18.69 -0.57 -8.72
CA LYS A 70 17.88 0.20 -9.69
C LYS A 70 16.91 -0.62 -10.55
N ALA A 71 17.03 -1.95 -10.54
CA ALA A 71 16.20 -2.83 -11.36
C ALA A 71 15.18 -3.54 -10.46
N PRO A 72 13.92 -3.06 -10.38
CA PRO A 72 12.87 -3.83 -9.73
C PRO A 72 12.73 -5.16 -10.47
N LEU A 73 12.67 -6.27 -9.73
CA LEU A 73 12.66 -7.62 -10.31
C LEU A 73 11.48 -7.87 -11.25
N LEU A 74 10.34 -7.17 -11.04
CA LEU A 74 9.07 -7.47 -11.71
C LEU A 74 8.23 -6.22 -12.08
N ASP A 75 8.85 -5.05 -12.29
CA ASP A 75 8.15 -3.79 -12.60
C ASP A 75 7.03 -3.46 -11.58
N GLU A 76 7.31 -3.77 -10.31
CA GLU A 76 6.37 -3.57 -9.19
C GLU A 76 6.19 -2.08 -8.89
N TYR A 77 5.08 -1.76 -8.21
CA TYR A 77 4.88 -0.41 -7.71
C TYR A 77 5.79 -0.17 -6.50
N LEU A 78 6.30 1.06 -6.35
CA LEU A 78 7.01 1.49 -5.15
C LEU A 78 6.07 1.60 -3.95
N LEU A 79 4.80 1.89 -4.23
CA LEU A 79 3.73 1.95 -3.25
C LEU A 79 2.47 1.45 -3.94
N TYR A 80 1.72 0.57 -3.28
CA TYR A 80 0.38 0.17 -3.73
C TYR A 80 -0.53 -0.08 -2.55
N PHE A 81 -1.55 0.77 -2.42
CA PHE A 81 -2.63 0.63 -1.45
C PHE A 81 -3.99 0.67 -2.12
N THR A 82 -4.94 0.00 -1.49
CA THR A 82 -6.35 0.04 -1.83
C THR A 82 -7.16 0.54 -0.64
N VAL A 83 -8.12 1.41 -0.91
CA VAL A 83 -9.03 2.00 0.09
C VAL A 83 -10.36 1.25 0.03
N HIS A 84 -10.90 0.90 1.19
CA HIS A 84 -12.13 0.14 1.36
C HIS A 84 -12.99 0.73 2.46
N ASP A 85 -14.30 0.71 2.24
CA ASP A 85 -15.30 1.18 3.21
C ASP A 85 -15.63 0.12 4.28
N LYS A 86 -15.34 -1.16 3.97
CA LYS A 86 -15.64 -2.29 4.85
C LYS A 86 -14.60 -3.40 4.70
N VAL A 87 -14.57 -4.27 5.71
CA VAL A 87 -13.81 -5.51 5.75
C VAL A 87 -14.74 -6.69 5.97
N GLU A 88 -14.48 -7.81 5.31
CA GLU A 88 -15.14 -9.09 5.56
C GLU A 88 -14.25 -9.93 6.50
N THR A 89 -14.84 -10.59 7.51
CA THR A 89 -14.12 -11.41 8.50
C THR A 89 -14.47 -12.88 8.40
#